data_AF-M7UX02-F1
#
_entry.id   AF-M7UX02-F1
#
_cell.length_a   1.000
_cell.length_b   1.000
_cell.length_c   1.000
_cell.angle_alpha   90.00
_cell.angle_beta   90.00
_cell.angle_gamma   90.00
#
_symmetry.space_group_name_H-M   'P 1'
#
loop_
_entity.id
_entity.type
_entity.pdbx_description
1 polymer ?
#
loop_
_entity_poly.entity_id
_entity_poly.type
_entity_poly.pdbx_seq_one_letter_code
_entity_poly.pdbx_strand_id
1 'polypeptide(L)'
;MPQAYNIEALKLLHHYTINVYESLSTIIPQQKVWQISVVQIAMQNDFLLRGILSLSALHIALDDCENPQILVAEAAHHQNAALVEYRRLINTSDISPESQRAAFLFSAFLAMCGFCFIRADGTLLESNKGDRGIDKFLTCASLVRGMVSLLSLWKGNIFCDELHATIRSGPPMDLYPDIGGDVITELRALPDLLTRCEAETCPDTSKVCQDAVQQLFYSFEIIRQIKVDRSSTSPIIAGLMWPAGVSRDYFILLTQRNPLAVLILAYYGVLLHRLDSFWFFRGWGKHLVETSAYILDDSYADLLAFPKASVGLCDIDNWCSLGETLQCSF
;
A
#
# COMPACT_ATOMS: atom_id res chain seq x y z
N MET A 1 34.55 8.71 27.97
CA MET A 1 34.09 7.31 27.83
C MET A 1 33.80 7.07 26.36
N PRO A 2 34.08 5.89 25.79
CA PRO A 2 33.54 5.58 24.47
C PRO A 2 32.02 5.68 24.56
N GLN A 3 31.39 6.24 23.52
CA GLN A 3 29.94 6.35 23.45
C GLN A 3 29.36 4.93 23.59
N ALA A 4 28.55 4.71 24.63
CA ALA A 4 27.95 3.39 24.86
C ALA A 4 27.18 2.98 23.61
N TYR A 5 27.39 1.75 23.14
CA TYR A 5 26.66 1.22 22.00
C TYR A 5 25.16 1.29 22.28
N ASN A 6 24.38 1.83 21.34
CA ASN A 6 22.93 1.82 21.44
C ASN A 6 22.42 0.40 21.15
N ILE A 7 22.28 -0.40 22.20
CA ILE A 7 21.89 -1.81 22.12
C ILE A 7 20.49 -1.96 21.49
N GLU A 8 19.55 -1.06 21.77
CA GLU A 8 18.20 -1.14 21.21
C GLU A 8 18.21 -0.92 19.69
N ALA A 9 18.97 0.07 19.21
CA ALA A 9 19.16 0.26 17.76
C ALA A 9 19.82 -0.96 17.09
N LEU A 10 20.77 -1.62 17.77
CA LEU A 10 21.40 -2.84 17.25
C LEU A 10 20.43 -4.02 17.18
N LYS A 11 19.55 -4.19 18.18
CA LYS A 11 18.50 -5.23 18.15
C LYS A 11 17.52 -5.00 17.00
N LEU A 12 17.09 -3.76 16.78
CA LEU A 12 16.18 -3.41 15.68
C LEU A 12 16.83 -3.62 14.30
N LEU A 13 18.11 -3.26 14.16
CA LEU A 13 18.87 -3.54 12.94
C LEU A 13 19.06 -5.04 12.72
N HIS A 14 19.35 -5.80 13.78
CA HIS A 14 19.42 -7.26 13.69
C HIS A 14 18.08 -7.85 13.26
N HIS A 15 16.97 -7.44 13.89
CA HIS A 15 15.62 -7.87 13.51
C HIS A 15 15.30 -7.58 12.04
N TYR A 16 15.77 -6.43 11.52
CA TYR A 16 15.64 -6.13 10.10
C TYR A 16 16.32 -7.18 9.21
N THR A 17 17.57 -7.53 9.52
CA THR A 17 18.42 -8.38 8.67
C THR A 17 18.08 -9.87 8.75
N ILE A 18 17.27 -10.29 9.72
CA ILE A 18 16.83 -11.69 9.86
C ILE A 18 15.34 -11.90 9.63
N ASN A 19 14.48 -10.88 9.83
CA ASN A 19 13.02 -11.04 9.74
C ASN A 19 12.40 -10.08 8.72
N VAL A 20 12.63 -8.76 8.87
CA VAL A 20 11.88 -7.76 8.07
C VAL A 20 12.22 -7.86 6.59
N TYR A 21 13.51 -8.03 6.23
CA TYR A 21 13.94 -8.04 4.82
C TYR A 21 13.22 -9.10 3.97
N GLU A 22 12.87 -10.24 4.56
CA GLU A 22 12.20 -11.35 3.87
C GLU A 22 10.79 -10.95 3.44
N SER A 23 10.12 -10.10 4.23
CA SER A 23 8.79 -9.58 3.93
C SER A 23 8.75 -8.52 2.82
N LEU A 24 9.90 -7.95 2.43
CA LEU A 24 9.97 -6.81 1.48
C LEU A 24 9.99 -7.22 0.01
N SER A 25 10.15 -8.51 -0.30
CA SER A 25 10.02 -9.03 -1.65
C SER A 25 9.69 -10.52 -1.65
N THR A 26 8.93 -10.95 -2.64
CA THR A 26 8.65 -12.36 -2.92
C THR A 26 9.69 -13.01 -3.84
N ILE A 27 10.68 -12.23 -4.31
CA ILE A 27 11.63 -12.61 -5.35
C ILE A 27 13.05 -12.68 -4.74
N ILE A 28 13.67 -13.86 -4.77
CA ILE A 28 14.91 -14.16 -4.03
C ILE A 28 16.06 -13.18 -4.34
N PRO A 29 16.40 -12.86 -5.61
CA PRO A 29 17.44 -11.88 -5.90
C PRO A 29 17.16 -10.49 -5.29
N GLN A 30 15.90 -10.08 -5.22
CA GLN A 30 15.51 -8.77 -4.69
C GLN A 30 15.61 -8.76 -3.16
N GLN A 31 15.26 -9.85 -2.46
CA GLN A 31 15.43 -9.96 -1.01
C GLN A 31 16.88 -9.78 -0.57
N LYS A 32 17.85 -10.34 -1.30
CA LYS A 32 19.27 -10.13 -1.01
C LYS A 32 19.68 -8.67 -1.05
N VAL A 33 19.09 -7.89 -1.97
CA VAL A 33 19.32 -6.44 -2.04
C VAL A 33 18.79 -5.76 -0.77
N TRP A 34 17.57 -6.10 -0.35
CA TRP A 34 16.96 -5.58 0.88
C TRP A 34 17.76 -5.94 2.13
N GLN A 35 18.32 -7.15 2.18
CA GLN A 35 19.09 -7.66 3.32
C GLN A 35 20.49 -7.04 3.43
N ILE A 36 21.19 -6.88 2.31
CA ILE A 36 22.62 -6.53 2.29
C ILE A 36 22.83 -5.10 1.80
N SER A 37 22.48 -4.83 0.54
CA SER A 37 22.82 -3.57 -0.13
C SER A 37 22.12 -2.38 0.51
N VAL A 38 20.82 -2.51 0.84
CA VAL A 38 20.07 -1.43 1.50
C VAL A 38 20.64 -1.10 2.87
N VAL A 39 21.09 -2.12 3.63
CA VAL A 39 21.74 -1.91 4.93
C VAL A 39 23.09 -1.21 4.78
N GLN A 40 23.90 -1.58 3.78
CA GLN A 40 25.17 -0.92 3.51
C GLN A 40 24.99 0.56 3.14
N ILE A 41 23.98 0.88 2.31
CA ILE A 41 23.63 2.26 1.97
C ILE A 41 23.16 2.99 3.24
N ALA A 42 22.35 2.35 4.08
CA ALA A 42 21.85 2.92 5.32
C ALA A 42 22.96 3.23 6.33
N MET A 43 24.00 2.40 6.43
CA MET A 43 25.16 2.67 7.29
C MET A 43 25.93 3.94 6.91
N GLN A 44 25.75 4.44 5.67
CA GLN A 44 26.33 5.69 5.20
C GLN A 44 25.34 6.88 5.28
N ASN A 45 24.09 6.65 5.67
CA ASN A 45 23.00 7.63 5.62
C ASN A 45 22.11 7.50 6.89
N ASP A 46 22.31 8.36 7.89
CA ASP A 46 21.63 8.26 9.21
C ASP A 46 20.10 8.24 9.08
N PHE A 47 19.52 9.12 8.24
CA PHE A 47 18.09 9.12 7.99
C PHE A 47 17.55 7.80 7.44
N LEU A 48 18.29 7.13 6.54
CA LEU A 48 17.88 5.84 5.99
C LEU A 48 18.00 4.72 7.02
N LEU A 49 19.07 4.72 7.82
CA LEU A 49 19.22 3.78 8.94
C LEU A 49 18.06 3.92 9.93
N ARG A 50 17.69 5.14 10.29
CA ARG A 50 16.50 5.39 11.12
C ARG A 50 15.21 4.88 10.47
N GLY A 51 15.08 4.96 9.15
CA GLY A 51 13.97 4.33 8.43
C GLY A 51 13.91 2.81 8.64
N ILE A 52 15.05 2.13 8.57
CA ILE A 52 15.17 0.69 8.89
C ILE A 52 14.74 0.42 10.33
N LEU A 53 15.26 1.19 11.30
CA LEU A 53 14.93 1.01 12.72
C LEU A 53 13.44 1.24 12.99
N SER A 54 12.85 2.26 12.39
CA SER A 54 11.42 2.55 12.48
C SER A 54 10.57 1.40 11.95
N LEU A 55 10.91 0.87 10.77
CA LEU A 55 10.18 -0.23 10.18
C LEU A 55 10.31 -1.52 11.01
N SER A 56 11.49 -1.81 11.54
CA SER A 56 11.72 -2.93 12.46
C SER A 56 10.88 -2.83 13.73
N ALA A 57 10.86 -1.67 14.37
CA ALA A 57 10.09 -1.46 15.59
C ALA A 57 8.59 -1.67 15.32
N LEU A 58 8.08 -1.17 14.18
CA LEU A 58 6.69 -1.40 13.76
C LEU A 58 6.40 -2.87 13.43
N HIS A 59 7.33 -3.57 12.80
CA HIS A 59 7.18 -5.00 12.53
C HIS A 59 7.03 -5.79 13.82
N ILE A 60 7.86 -5.51 14.84
CA ILE A 60 7.73 -6.18 16.15
C ILE A 60 6.43 -5.76 16.84
N ALA A 61 6.08 -4.46 16.81
CA ALA A 61 4.86 -3.96 17.45
C ALA A 61 3.58 -4.59 16.88
N LEU A 62 3.58 -4.93 15.58
CA LEU A 62 2.44 -5.54 14.89
C LEU A 62 2.42 -7.07 14.96
N ASP A 63 3.41 -7.69 15.61
CA ASP A 63 3.58 -9.15 15.74
C ASP A 63 3.49 -9.57 17.22
N ASP A 64 2.26 -9.71 17.72
CA ASP A 64 1.89 -10.18 19.08
C ASP A 64 2.89 -9.83 20.20
N CYS A 65 3.20 -8.54 20.33
CA CYS A 65 4.09 -8.01 21.36
C CYS A 65 3.34 -7.64 22.65
N GLU A 66 3.96 -7.82 23.81
CA GLU A 66 3.38 -7.46 25.12
C GLU A 66 3.18 -5.94 25.30
N ASN A 67 3.99 -5.09 24.66
CA ASN A 67 3.94 -3.62 24.82
C ASN A 67 4.13 -2.88 23.48
N PRO A 68 3.21 -3.02 22.52
CA PRO A 68 3.36 -2.47 21.18
C PRO A 68 3.48 -0.95 21.17
N GLN A 69 2.87 -0.23 22.12
CA GLN A 69 2.88 1.23 22.16
C GLN A 69 4.29 1.81 22.36
N ILE A 70 5.17 1.11 23.09
CA ILE A 70 6.56 1.54 23.30
C ILE A 70 7.32 1.50 21.98
N LEU A 71 7.19 0.39 21.24
CA LEU A 71 7.81 0.21 19.93
C LEU A 71 7.24 1.16 18.88
N VAL A 72 5.94 1.45 18.93
CA VAL A 72 5.32 2.47 18.07
C VAL A 72 5.89 3.86 18.36
N ALA A 73 6.07 4.21 19.64
CA ALA A 73 6.70 5.48 20.02
C ALA A 73 8.18 5.54 19.58
N GLU A 74 8.92 4.44 19.70
CA GLU A 74 10.29 4.32 19.22
C GLU A 74 10.38 4.45 17.69
N ALA A 75 9.47 3.81 16.96
CA ALA A 75 9.37 3.96 15.52
C ALA A 75 9.08 5.42 15.13
N ALA A 76 8.10 6.05 15.78
CA ALA A 76 7.77 7.45 15.53
C ALA A 76 8.95 8.39 15.83
N HIS A 77 9.73 8.10 16.90
CA HIS A 77 10.94 8.82 17.21
C HIS A 77 11.98 8.74 16.08
N HIS A 78 12.27 7.52 15.59
CA HIS A 78 13.20 7.32 14.47
C HIS A 78 12.71 8.00 13.19
N GLN A 79 11.44 7.83 12.82
CA GLN A 79 10.86 8.46 11.64
C GLN A 79 10.92 9.99 11.71
N ASN A 80 10.52 10.59 12.84
CA ASN A 80 10.52 12.05 13.00
C ASN A 80 11.93 12.63 12.95
N ALA A 81 12.92 11.97 13.56
CA ALA A 81 14.31 12.39 13.48
C ALA A 81 14.86 12.31 12.04
N ALA A 82 14.56 11.22 11.33
CA ALA A 82 14.98 11.02 9.94
C ALA A 82 14.37 12.04 8.98
N LEU A 83 13.09 12.42 9.20
CA LEU A 83 12.37 13.37 8.35
C LEU A 83 13.04 14.75 8.30
N VAL A 84 13.72 15.19 9.36
CA VAL A 84 14.42 16.48 9.39
C VAL A 84 15.54 16.51 8.34
N GLU A 85 16.42 15.50 8.36
CA GLU A 85 17.53 15.39 7.42
C GLU A 85 17.03 15.09 6.00
N TYR A 86 16.10 14.15 5.86
CA TYR A 86 15.50 13.81 4.57
C TYR A 86 14.87 15.02 3.87
N ARG A 87 14.08 15.84 4.59
CA ARG A 87 13.47 17.05 4.04
C ARG A 87 14.52 18.09 3.62
N ARG A 88 15.60 18.23 4.38
CA ARG A 88 16.71 19.12 4.00
C ARG A 88 17.38 18.63 2.71
N LEU A 89 17.60 17.32 2.59
CA LEU A 89 18.24 16.70 1.44
C LEU A 89 17.42 16.90 0.17
N ILE A 90 16.13 16.55 0.16
CA ILE A 90 15.29 16.63 -1.05
C ILE A 90 15.02 18.07 -1.53
N ASN A 91 15.22 19.06 -0.67
CA ASN A 91 15.09 20.49 -1.03
C ASN A 91 16.42 21.12 -1.48
N THR A 92 17.50 20.35 -1.55
CA THR A 92 18.80 20.81 -2.05
C THR A 92 18.85 20.67 -3.58
N SER A 93 19.39 21.66 -4.28
CA SER A 93 19.42 21.69 -5.76
C SER A 93 20.33 20.63 -6.39
N ASP A 94 21.46 20.31 -5.76
CA ASP A 94 22.47 19.37 -6.28
C ASP A 94 22.63 18.17 -5.34
N ILE A 95 21.75 17.18 -5.49
CA ILE A 95 21.80 15.93 -4.70
C ILE A 95 22.62 14.89 -5.47
N SER A 96 23.62 14.29 -4.81
CA SER A 96 24.43 13.23 -5.43
C SER A 96 23.60 11.98 -5.77
N PRO A 97 23.98 11.17 -6.76
CA PRO A 97 23.29 9.91 -7.08
C PRO A 97 23.12 8.96 -5.89
N GLU A 98 24.12 8.86 -5.02
CA GLU A 98 24.10 8.06 -3.78
C GLU A 98 23.01 8.55 -2.83
N SER A 99 22.94 9.88 -2.66
CA SER A 99 21.97 10.52 -1.80
C SER A 99 20.54 10.40 -2.36
N GLN A 100 20.39 10.44 -3.69
CA GLN A 100 19.12 10.18 -4.37
C GLN A 100 18.64 8.74 -4.14
N ARG A 101 19.54 7.75 -4.22
CA ARG A 101 19.25 6.34 -3.89
C ARG A 101 18.76 6.21 -2.45
N ALA A 102 19.51 6.77 -1.50
CA ALA A 102 19.14 6.70 -0.09
C ALA A 102 17.80 7.39 0.21
N ALA A 103 17.55 8.56 -0.40
CA ALA A 103 16.30 9.29 -0.28
C ALA A 103 15.10 8.50 -0.85
N PHE A 104 15.28 7.82 -2.00
CA PHE A 104 14.24 6.95 -2.56
C PHE A 104 13.94 5.77 -1.61
N LEU A 105 14.96 5.04 -1.16
CA LEU A 105 14.80 3.91 -0.23
C LEU A 105 14.10 4.34 1.07
N PHE A 106 14.47 5.49 1.62
CA PHE A 106 13.83 6.02 2.81
C PHE A 106 12.35 6.39 2.54
N SER A 107 12.03 6.95 1.38
CA SER A 107 10.62 7.24 1.03
C SER A 107 9.77 5.97 0.86
N ALA A 108 10.36 4.86 0.41
CA ALA A 108 9.69 3.56 0.42
C ALA A 108 9.40 3.07 1.85
N PHE A 109 10.38 3.19 2.76
CA PHE A 109 10.16 2.89 4.18
C PHE A 109 9.12 3.81 4.82
N LEU A 110 9.11 5.10 4.50
CA LEU A 110 8.07 6.04 4.96
C LEU A 110 6.68 5.62 4.50
N ALA A 111 6.52 5.25 3.22
CA ALA A 111 5.24 4.79 2.69
C ALA A 111 4.74 3.56 3.44
N MET A 112 5.60 2.55 3.64
CA MET A 112 5.27 1.34 4.41
C MET A 112 4.94 1.66 5.88
N CYS A 113 5.78 2.45 6.55
CA CYS A 113 5.55 2.88 7.93
C CYS A 113 4.22 3.63 8.08
N GLY A 114 3.81 4.42 7.09
CA GLY A 114 2.51 5.09 7.08
C GLY A 114 1.34 4.12 7.23
N PHE A 115 1.33 3.01 6.48
CA PHE A 115 0.31 1.96 6.64
C PHE A 115 0.38 1.29 8.02
N CYS A 116 1.59 1.07 8.54
CA CYS A 116 1.82 0.43 9.84
C CYS A 116 1.39 1.30 11.03
N PHE A 117 1.70 2.60 11.04
CA PHE A 117 1.34 3.50 12.14
C PHE A 117 -0.17 3.57 12.33
N ILE A 118 -0.93 3.70 11.24
CA ILE A 118 -2.39 3.74 11.29
C ILE A 118 -2.97 2.43 11.85
N ARG A 119 -2.33 1.30 11.55
CA ARG A 119 -2.74 0.01 12.11
C ARG A 119 -2.40 -0.12 13.59
N ALA A 120 -1.20 0.30 13.97
CA ALA A 120 -0.73 0.20 15.34
C ALA A 120 -1.47 1.15 16.30
N ASP A 121 -2.07 2.23 15.78
CA ASP A 121 -2.99 3.10 16.51
C ASP A 121 -4.29 2.38 16.95
N GLY A 122 -4.55 1.15 16.49
CA GLY A 122 -5.72 0.34 16.86
C GLY A 122 -7.05 0.82 16.25
N THR A 123 -7.12 2.10 15.88
CA THR A 123 -8.30 2.76 15.31
C THR A 123 -8.68 2.31 13.90
N LEU A 124 -7.91 1.40 13.27
CA LEU A 124 -8.27 0.79 11.98
C LEU A 124 -9.34 -0.30 12.15
N LEU A 125 -9.37 -0.97 13.30
CA LEU A 125 -10.30 -2.07 13.61
C LEU A 125 -11.36 -1.67 14.66
N GLU A 126 -11.21 -0.51 15.29
CA GLU A 126 -12.26 0.04 16.14
C GLU A 126 -13.47 0.38 15.27
N SER A 127 -14.59 -0.26 15.58
CA SER A 127 -15.90 -0.16 14.93
C SER A 127 -16.56 1.22 15.11
N ASN A 128 -15.78 2.27 15.32
CA ASN A 128 -16.24 3.64 15.25
C ASN A 128 -16.44 4.00 13.78
N LYS A 129 -17.61 3.56 13.28
CA LYS A 129 -18.21 3.82 11.98
C LYS A 129 -18.11 5.31 11.66
N GLY A 130 -17.05 5.70 10.97
CA GLY A 130 -16.74 7.08 10.66
C GLY A 130 -16.02 7.15 9.33
N ASP A 131 -16.05 8.32 8.71
CA ASP A 131 -15.46 8.55 7.40
C ASP A 131 -13.93 8.75 7.44
N ARG A 132 -13.33 8.79 8.63
CA ARG A 132 -11.89 9.00 8.87
C ARG A 132 -10.98 7.96 8.20
N GLY A 133 -11.51 6.79 7.83
CA GLY A 133 -10.76 5.79 7.06
C GLY A 133 -10.22 6.36 5.74
N ILE A 134 -10.97 7.28 5.11
CA ILE A 134 -10.53 7.94 3.88
C ILE A 134 -9.35 8.90 4.15
N ASP A 135 -9.37 9.66 5.23
CA ASP A 135 -8.29 10.62 5.54
C ASP A 135 -6.98 9.89 5.88
N LYS A 136 -7.09 8.77 6.59
CA LYS A 136 -5.97 7.86 6.86
C LYS A 136 -5.40 7.31 5.55
N PHE A 137 -6.27 6.83 4.66
CA PHE A 137 -5.86 6.33 3.34
C PHE A 137 -5.18 7.43 2.50
N LEU A 138 -5.76 8.62 2.43
CA LEU A 138 -5.20 9.77 1.69
C LEU A 138 -3.81 10.14 2.21
N THR A 139 -3.57 10.01 3.52
CA THR A 139 -2.24 10.21 4.12
C THR A 139 -1.24 9.17 3.60
N CYS A 140 -1.59 7.88 3.64
CA CYS A 140 -0.73 6.81 3.11
C CYS A 140 -0.50 6.97 1.60
N ALA A 141 -1.56 7.25 0.83
CA ALA A 141 -1.48 7.43 -0.62
C ALA A 141 -0.60 8.64 -1.00
N SER A 142 -0.59 9.70 -0.18
CA SER A 142 0.29 10.84 -0.40
C SER A 142 1.77 10.48 -0.22
N LEU A 143 2.11 9.61 0.74
CA LEU A 143 3.48 9.10 0.91
C LEU A 143 3.91 8.25 -0.28
N VAL A 144 3.01 7.39 -0.78
CA VAL A 144 3.24 6.58 -1.98
C VAL A 144 3.50 7.45 -3.21
N ARG A 145 2.70 8.50 -3.42
CA ARG A 145 2.89 9.44 -4.54
C ARG A 145 4.18 10.26 -4.41
N GLY A 146 4.57 10.61 -3.18
CA GLY A 146 5.88 11.21 -2.90
C GLY A 146 7.03 10.30 -3.32
N MET A 147 6.99 9.02 -2.93
CA MET A 147 7.96 8.01 -3.33
C MET A 147 8.02 7.85 -4.86
N VAL A 148 6.87 7.75 -5.53
CA VAL A 148 6.82 7.61 -7.00
C VAL A 148 7.32 8.87 -7.72
N SER A 149 7.10 10.07 -7.16
CA SER A 149 7.64 11.30 -7.72
C SER A 149 9.17 11.30 -7.69
N LEU A 150 9.79 10.85 -6.59
CA LEU A 150 11.24 10.68 -6.51
C LEU A 150 11.74 9.62 -7.49
N LEU A 151 11.00 8.53 -7.64
CA LEU A 151 11.31 7.49 -8.62
C LEU A 151 11.33 8.05 -10.04
N SER A 152 10.33 8.83 -10.43
CA SER A 152 10.26 9.46 -11.75
C SER A 152 11.40 10.45 -11.99
N LEU A 153 11.79 11.21 -10.97
CA LEU A 153 12.87 12.19 -11.08
C LEU A 153 14.25 11.54 -11.18
N TRP A 154 14.50 10.47 -10.43
CA TRP A 154 15.85 9.91 -10.24
C TRP A 154 16.00 8.47 -10.73
N LYS A 155 15.08 7.98 -11.56
CA LYS A 155 15.06 6.57 -12.03
C LYS A 155 16.41 6.04 -12.50
N GLY A 156 17.16 6.86 -13.26
CA GLY A 156 18.47 6.49 -13.81
C GLY A 156 19.56 6.29 -12.75
N ASN A 157 19.43 6.95 -11.59
CA ASN A 157 20.38 6.85 -10.48
C ASN A 157 19.92 5.87 -9.40
N ILE A 158 18.61 5.59 -9.33
CA ILE A 158 18.02 4.68 -8.34
C ILE A 158 18.38 3.23 -8.62
N PHE A 159 18.14 2.75 -9.85
CA PHE A 159 18.31 1.35 -10.22
C PHE A 159 19.64 1.09 -10.93
N CYS A 160 20.75 1.49 -10.29
CA CYS A 160 22.11 1.17 -10.73
C CYS A 160 22.78 0.18 -9.76
N ASP A 161 23.94 -0.34 -10.17
CA ASP A 161 24.80 -1.20 -9.36
C ASP A 161 24.05 -2.35 -8.66
N GLU A 162 24.19 -2.53 -7.35
CA GLU A 162 23.52 -3.58 -6.60
C GLU A 162 21.99 -3.40 -6.57
N LEU A 163 21.48 -2.16 -6.63
CA LEU A 163 20.03 -1.90 -6.65
C LEU A 163 19.39 -2.26 -7.99
N HIS A 164 20.15 -2.42 -9.09
CA HIS A 164 19.61 -2.94 -10.35
C HIS A 164 18.99 -4.34 -10.18
N ALA A 165 19.43 -5.12 -9.19
CA ALA A 165 18.81 -6.42 -8.90
C ALA A 165 17.37 -6.30 -8.35
N THR A 166 16.94 -5.13 -7.85
CA THR A 166 15.55 -4.92 -7.38
C THR A 166 14.51 -4.95 -8.50
N ILE A 167 14.92 -4.67 -9.74
CA ILE A 167 14.04 -4.71 -10.93
C ILE A 167 14.20 -6.01 -11.72
N ARG A 168 15.04 -6.94 -11.25
CA ARG A 168 15.29 -8.20 -11.93
C ARG A 168 14.18 -9.20 -11.64
N SER A 169 13.70 -9.85 -12.68
CA SER A 169 12.86 -11.05 -12.58
C SER A 169 13.61 -12.18 -11.89
N GLY A 170 12.91 -13.01 -11.14
CA GLY A 170 13.48 -14.20 -10.50
C GLY A 170 12.40 -15.19 -10.12
N PRO A 171 12.78 -16.41 -9.70
CA PRO A 171 11.80 -17.39 -9.23
C PRO A 171 11.07 -16.80 -8.01
N PRO A 172 9.73 -16.76 -8.02
CA PRO A 172 9.00 -16.35 -6.85
C PRO A 172 9.08 -17.44 -5.78
N MET A 173 9.07 -17.03 -4.53
CA MET A 173 8.82 -17.96 -3.44
C MET A 173 7.32 -18.16 -3.24
N ASP A 174 6.92 -19.38 -2.91
CA ASP A 174 5.54 -19.75 -2.56
C ASP A 174 5.17 -19.26 -1.14
N LEU A 175 5.56 -18.02 -0.78
CA LEU A 175 5.36 -17.45 0.56
C LEU A 175 3.97 -16.82 0.77
N TYR A 176 3.21 -16.56 -0.30
CA TYR A 176 1.95 -15.83 -0.24
C TYR A 176 0.83 -16.55 -1.00
N PRO A 177 0.23 -17.60 -0.40
CA PRO A 177 -0.83 -18.40 -1.03
C PRO A 177 -2.12 -17.60 -1.33
N ASP A 178 -2.33 -16.46 -0.64
CA ASP A 178 -3.58 -15.69 -0.63
C ASP A 178 -3.78 -14.75 -1.84
N ILE A 179 -2.76 -14.57 -2.69
CA ILE A 179 -2.94 -13.88 -3.99
C ILE A 179 -3.91 -14.70 -4.89
N GLY A 180 -4.20 -15.95 -4.49
CA GLY A 180 -5.00 -16.97 -5.17
C GLY A 180 -6.49 -16.69 -5.37
N GLY A 181 -7.08 -15.60 -4.84
CA GLY A 181 -8.50 -15.27 -5.05
C GLY A 181 -8.94 -15.21 -6.52
N ASP A 182 -10.25 -15.11 -6.79
CA ASP A 182 -10.81 -15.12 -8.15
C ASP A 182 -10.73 -13.75 -8.86
N VAL A 183 -9.52 -13.41 -9.35
CA VAL A 183 -9.27 -12.14 -10.06
C VAL A 183 -10.18 -11.99 -11.29
N ILE A 184 -10.63 -13.10 -11.89
CA ILE A 184 -11.52 -13.06 -13.05
C ILE A 184 -12.88 -12.49 -12.65
N THR A 185 -13.44 -12.95 -11.54
CA THR A 185 -14.71 -12.43 -11.01
C THR A 185 -14.59 -10.96 -10.63
N GLU A 186 -13.46 -10.52 -10.06
CA GLU A 186 -13.26 -9.11 -9.72
C GLU A 186 -13.15 -8.21 -10.95
N LEU A 187 -12.40 -8.65 -11.97
CA LEU A 187 -12.31 -7.94 -13.25
C LEU A 187 -13.68 -7.84 -13.94
N ARG A 188 -14.60 -8.80 -13.72
CA ARG A 188 -15.98 -8.77 -14.23
C ARG A 188 -16.89 -7.79 -13.50
N ALA A 189 -16.55 -7.37 -12.28
CA ALA A 189 -17.33 -6.40 -11.52
C ALA A 189 -17.00 -4.93 -11.88
N LEU A 190 -15.87 -4.69 -12.56
CA LEU A 190 -15.43 -3.35 -12.94
C LEU A 190 -16.21 -2.71 -14.12
N PRO A 191 -16.72 -3.45 -15.13
CA PRO A 191 -17.58 -2.88 -16.16
C PRO A 191 -18.83 -2.20 -15.61
N ASP A 192 -19.54 -2.81 -14.65
CA ASP A 192 -20.73 -2.20 -14.03
C ASP A 192 -20.37 -0.90 -13.29
N LEU A 193 -19.23 -0.88 -12.61
CA LEU A 193 -18.68 0.32 -11.98
C LEU A 193 -18.36 1.40 -13.02
N LEU A 194 -17.80 1.03 -14.18
CA LEU A 194 -17.51 1.96 -15.27
C LEU A 194 -18.79 2.55 -15.85
N THR A 195 -19.81 1.72 -16.13
CA THR A 195 -21.13 2.18 -16.60
C THR A 195 -21.77 3.14 -15.60
N ARG A 196 -21.63 2.89 -14.29
CA ARG A 196 -22.10 3.84 -13.28
C ARG A 196 -21.36 5.18 -13.35
N CYS A 197 -20.06 5.16 -13.66
CA CYS A 197 -19.28 6.38 -13.87
C CYS A 197 -19.70 7.14 -15.14
N GLU A 198 -20.00 6.44 -16.23
CA GLU A 198 -20.50 7.03 -17.48
C GLU A 198 -21.88 7.67 -17.32
N ALA A 199 -22.71 7.15 -16.41
CA ALA A 199 -24.02 7.70 -16.07
C ALA A 199 -23.94 8.94 -15.15
N GLU A 200 -22.74 9.39 -14.75
CA GLU A 200 -22.59 10.61 -13.96
C GLU A 200 -22.92 11.84 -14.79
N THR A 201 -23.78 12.69 -14.23
CA THR A 201 -24.28 13.91 -14.87
C THR A 201 -23.23 14.98 -15.05
N CYS A 202 -22.27 15.07 -14.12
CA CYS A 202 -21.16 16.01 -14.20
C CYS A 202 -20.03 15.46 -15.08
N PRO A 203 -19.74 16.05 -16.26
CA PRO A 203 -18.74 15.49 -17.19
C PRO A 203 -17.33 15.39 -16.60
N ASP A 204 -16.93 16.38 -15.79
CA ASP A 204 -15.61 16.39 -15.15
C ASP A 204 -15.49 15.27 -14.11
N THR A 205 -16.51 15.09 -13.27
CA THR A 205 -16.56 13.99 -12.28
C THR A 205 -16.58 12.64 -12.98
N SER A 206 -17.42 12.49 -14.00
CA SER A 206 -17.49 11.29 -14.84
C SER A 206 -16.11 10.89 -15.36
N LYS A 207 -15.40 11.83 -16.02
CA LYS A 207 -14.09 11.57 -16.61
C LYS A 207 -13.05 11.17 -15.56
N VAL A 208 -12.96 11.92 -14.46
CA VAL A 208 -12.02 11.64 -13.36
C VAL A 208 -12.26 10.27 -12.74
N CYS A 209 -13.53 9.88 -12.57
CA CYS A 209 -13.90 8.57 -12.04
C CYS A 209 -13.62 7.43 -13.03
N GLN A 210 -13.91 7.62 -14.33
CA GLN A 210 -13.56 6.65 -15.37
C GLN A 210 -12.05 6.39 -15.43
N ASP A 211 -11.24 7.45 -15.38
CA ASP A 211 -9.77 7.32 -15.34
C ASP A 211 -9.32 6.52 -14.11
N ALA A 212 -9.95 6.74 -12.94
CA ALA A 212 -9.63 5.98 -11.73
C ALA A 212 -10.04 4.50 -11.80
N VAL A 213 -11.17 4.18 -12.43
CA VAL A 213 -11.58 2.80 -12.73
C VAL A 213 -10.61 2.14 -13.72
N GLN A 214 -10.14 2.87 -14.74
CA GLN A 214 -9.15 2.36 -15.68
C GLN A 214 -7.82 2.02 -14.98
N GLN A 215 -7.40 2.82 -14.00
CA GLN A 215 -6.25 2.48 -13.15
C GLN A 215 -6.49 1.24 -12.29
N LEU A 216 -7.73 0.98 -11.83
CA LEU A 216 -8.06 -0.26 -11.11
C LEU A 216 -7.90 -1.47 -12.04
N PHE A 217 -8.42 -1.39 -13.26
CA PHE A 217 -8.26 -2.45 -14.26
C PHE A 217 -6.79 -2.82 -14.45
N TYR A 218 -5.91 -1.83 -14.65
CA TYR A 218 -4.47 -2.09 -14.79
C TYR A 218 -3.87 -2.75 -13.54
N SER A 219 -4.32 -2.34 -12.36
CA SER A 219 -3.81 -2.89 -11.09
C SER A 219 -4.25 -4.35 -10.87
N PHE A 220 -5.52 -4.68 -11.15
CA PHE A 220 -6.02 -6.06 -11.10
C PHE A 220 -5.38 -6.95 -12.16
N GLU A 221 -5.13 -6.44 -13.37
CA GLU A 221 -4.47 -7.21 -14.42
C GLU A 221 -3.02 -7.54 -14.04
N ILE A 222 -2.31 -6.65 -13.36
CA ILE A 222 -0.96 -6.94 -12.84
C ILE A 222 -1.00 -8.03 -11.77
N ILE A 223 -1.97 -7.99 -10.85
CA ILE A 223 -2.19 -9.07 -9.88
C ILE A 223 -2.48 -10.40 -10.59
N ARG A 224 -3.29 -10.38 -11.65
CA ARG A 224 -3.57 -11.56 -12.49
C ARG A 224 -2.30 -12.10 -13.15
N GLN A 225 -1.47 -11.24 -13.72
CA GLN A 225 -0.20 -11.63 -14.37
C GLN A 225 0.79 -12.21 -13.36
N ILE A 226 0.86 -11.67 -12.15
CA ILE A 226 1.68 -12.23 -11.07
C ILE A 226 1.24 -13.68 -10.76
N LYS A 227 -0.07 -13.95 -10.73
CA LYS A 227 -0.62 -15.29 -10.51
C LYS A 227 -0.31 -16.27 -11.65
N VAL A 228 -0.42 -15.83 -12.91
CA VAL A 228 -0.26 -16.69 -14.09
C VAL A 228 1.20 -16.93 -14.44
N ASP A 229 1.99 -15.86 -14.55
CA ASP A 229 3.34 -15.90 -15.09
C ASP A 229 4.41 -15.98 -14.01
N ARG A 230 4.03 -15.91 -12.72
CA ARG A 230 4.98 -15.90 -11.59
C ARG A 230 6.08 -14.85 -11.82
N SER A 231 5.67 -13.69 -12.36
CA SER A 231 6.52 -12.70 -13.01
C SER A 231 7.28 -11.79 -12.03
N SER A 232 8.14 -10.93 -12.58
CA SER A 232 9.05 -9.99 -11.88
C SER A 232 8.42 -8.94 -11.00
N THR A 233 7.10 -8.75 -11.11
CA THR A 233 6.44 -7.61 -10.45
C THR A 233 6.04 -8.00 -9.04
N SER A 234 6.58 -7.29 -8.06
CA SER A 234 6.25 -7.51 -6.65
C SER A 234 4.75 -7.24 -6.40
N PRO A 235 4.02 -8.13 -5.68
CA PRO A 235 2.64 -7.88 -5.26
C PRO A 235 2.49 -6.58 -4.45
N ILE A 236 3.53 -6.22 -3.69
CA ILE A 236 3.60 -4.97 -2.93
C ILE A 236 3.51 -3.78 -3.87
N ILE A 237 4.29 -3.79 -4.96
CA ILE A 237 4.25 -2.74 -5.98
C ILE A 237 2.85 -2.67 -6.57
N ALA A 238 2.26 -3.81 -6.94
CA ALA A 238 0.92 -3.86 -7.53
C ALA A 238 -0.15 -3.19 -6.65
N GLY A 239 -0.12 -3.42 -5.32
CA GLY A 239 -1.01 -2.75 -4.37
C GLY A 239 -0.83 -1.23 -4.29
N LEU A 240 0.40 -0.74 -4.51
CA LEU A 240 0.74 0.67 -4.46
C LEU A 240 0.54 1.42 -5.79
N MET A 241 0.34 0.72 -6.91
CA MET A 241 0.21 1.35 -8.23
C MET A 241 -1.04 2.21 -8.35
N TRP A 242 -2.18 1.72 -7.86
CA TRP A 242 -3.43 2.47 -7.99
C TRP A 242 -3.38 3.85 -7.31
N PRO A 243 -3.02 3.98 -6.00
CA PRO A 243 -2.89 5.30 -5.38
C PRO A 243 -1.78 6.15 -6.01
N ALA A 244 -0.78 5.54 -6.67
CA ALA A 244 0.22 6.26 -7.44
C ALA A 244 -0.33 6.82 -8.77
N GLY A 245 -1.18 6.06 -9.46
CA GLY A 245 -1.61 6.31 -10.84
C GLY A 245 -2.88 7.15 -10.99
N VAL A 246 -3.80 7.12 -10.02
CA VAL A 246 -5.02 7.96 -10.08
C VAL A 246 -4.69 9.45 -10.10
N SER A 247 -5.58 10.28 -10.61
CA SER A 247 -5.34 11.72 -10.77
C SER A 247 -5.36 12.47 -9.43
N ARG A 248 -4.88 13.72 -9.42
CA ARG A 248 -5.03 14.61 -8.25
C ARG A 248 -6.50 14.97 -8.01
N ASP A 249 -7.25 15.17 -9.09
CA ASP A 249 -8.67 15.53 -9.04
C ASP A 249 -9.52 14.42 -8.41
N TYR A 250 -9.15 13.15 -8.65
CA TYR A 250 -9.78 12.02 -7.98
C TYR A 250 -9.61 12.10 -6.44
N PHE A 251 -8.42 12.47 -5.95
CA PHE A 251 -8.23 12.68 -4.49
C PHE A 251 -9.00 13.87 -3.95
N ILE A 252 -9.25 14.91 -4.76
CA ILE A 252 -10.12 16.02 -4.37
C ILE A 252 -11.55 15.52 -4.19
N LEU A 253 -12.08 14.75 -5.15
CA LEU A 253 -13.40 14.11 -5.03
C LEU A 253 -13.49 13.22 -3.79
N LEU A 254 -12.43 12.45 -3.50
CA LEU A 254 -12.40 11.55 -2.35
C LEU A 254 -12.32 12.32 -1.01
N THR A 255 -11.60 13.44 -0.97
CA THR A 255 -11.58 14.35 0.18
C THR A 255 -12.97 14.95 0.43
N GLN A 256 -13.71 15.22 -0.63
CA GLN A 256 -15.09 15.72 -0.58
C GLN A 256 -16.14 14.62 -0.31
N ARG A 257 -15.70 13.36 -0.11
CA ARG A 257 -16.59 12.20 0.06
C ARG A 257 -17.60 12.04 -1.10
N ASN A 258 -17.20 12.40 -2.31
CA ASN A 258 -18.04 12.20 -3.49
C ASN A 258 -18.45 10.71 -3.59
N PRO A 259 -19.75 10.38 -3.66
CA PRO A 259 -20.21 8.99 -3.61
C PRO A 259 -19.58 8.07 -4.65
N LEU A 260 -19.40 8.54 -5.89
CA LEU A 260 -18.80 7.74 -6.95
C LEU A 260 -17.31 7.46 -6.68
N ALA A 261 -16.56 8.45 -6.19
CA ALA A 261 -15.17 8.26 -5.78
C ALA A 261 -15.05 7.32 -4.55
N VAL A 262 -15.95 7.43 -3.59
CA VAL A 262 -16.00 6.53 -2.41
C VAL A 262 -16.32 5.09 -2.82
N LEU A 263 -17.20 4.90 -3.80
CA LEU A 263 -17.50 3.58 -4.36
C LEU A 263 -16.26 2.98 -5.03
N ILE A 264 -15.55 3.73 -5.87
CA ILE A 264 -14.31 3.26 -6.52
C ILE A 264 -13.25 2.89 -5.47
N LEU A 265 -13.15 3.65 -4.36
CA LEU A 265 -12.27 3.30 -3.24
C LEU A 265 -12.63 1.93 -2.62
N ALA A 266 -13.90 1.56 -2.55
CA ALA A 266 -14.31 0.24 -2.05
C ALA A 266 -13.73 -0.89 -2.93
N TYR A 267 -13.74 -0.72 -4.25
CA TYR A 267 -13.16 -1.67 -5.19
C TYR A 267 -11.62 -1.71 -5.11
N TYR A 268 -10.96 -0.58 -4.82
CA TYR A 268 -9.54 -0.59 -4.44
C TYR A 268 -9.31 -1.37 -3.13
N GLY A 269 -10.22 -1.25 -2.16
CA GLY A 269 -10.21 -2.03 -0.93
C GLY A 269 -10.20 -3.54 -1.18
N VAL A 270 -10.96 -4.02 -2.17
CA VAL A 270 -10.93 -5.43 -2.62
C VAL A 270 -9.54 -5.83 -3.11
N LEU A 271 -8.92 -5.02 -3.97
CA LEU A 271 -7.56 -5.28 -4.45
C LEU A 271 -6.57 -5.35 -3.30
N LEU A 272 -6.64 -4.39 -2.37
CA LEU A 272 -5.73 -4.31 -1.23
C LEU A 272 -5.95 -5.47 -0.24
N HIS A 273 -7.18 -5.98 -0.11
CA HIS A 273 -7.49 -7.14 0.71
C HIS A 273 -6.83 -8.42 0.20
N ARG A 274 -6.46 -8.52 -1.08
CA ARG A 274 -5.65 -9.65 -1.58
C ARG A 274 -4.24 -9.66 -1.02
N LEU A 275 -3.79 -8.52 -0.52
CA LEU A 275 -2.46 -8.33 0.05
C LEU A 275 -2.50 -8.38 1.58
N ASP A 276 -3.56 -8.92 2.19
CA ASP A 276 -3.74 -8.99 3.65
C ASP A 276 -2.63 -9.79 4.36
N SER A 277 -2.03 -10.75 3.65
CA SER A 277 -0.90 -11.53 4.13
C SER A 277 0.38 -10.69 4.30
N PHE A 278 0.50 -9.55 3.60
CA PHE A 278 1.57 -8.60 3.83
C PHE A 278 1.29 -7.83 5.12
N TRP A 279 2.20 -8.00 6.09
CA TRP A 279 2.01 -7.54 7.47
C TRP A 279 1.77 -6.04 7.62
N PHE A 280 2.06 -5.19 6.63
CA PHE A 280 1.74 -3.77 6.64
C PHE A 280 0.38 -3.44 6.00
N PHE A 281 -0.14 -4.27 5.10
CA PHE A 281 -1.45 -4.10 4.46
C PHE A 281 -2.61 -4.82 5.16
N ARG A 282 -2.36 -5.85 5.97
CA ARG A 282 -3.39 -6.57 6.75
C ARG A 282 -4.44 -5.64 7.36
N GLY A 283 -5.72 -5.93 7.14
CA GLY A 283 -6.87 -5.18 7.61
C GLY A 283 -7.26 -3.96 6.77
N TRP A 284 -6.36 -3.39 5.97
CA TRP A 284 -6.64 -2.16 5.21
C TRP A 284 -7.75 -2.34 4.18
N GLY A 285 -7.70 -3.42 3.39
CA GLY A 285 -8.69 -3.64 2.34
C GLY A 285 -10.11 -3.71 2.88
N LYS A 286 -10.32 -4.50 3.94
CA LYS A 286 -11.60 -4.58 4.66
C LYS A 286 -12.02 -3.23 5.24
N HIS A 287 -11.12 -2.52 5.90
CA HIS A 287 -11.40 -1.21 6.49
C HIS A 287 -11.86 -0.18 5.45
N LEU A 288 -11.27 -0.17 4.26
CA LEU A 288 -11.69 0.73 3.17
C LEU A 288 -13.11 0.40 2.70
N VAL A 289 -13.46 -0.88 2.55
CA VAL A 289 -14.82 -1.29 2.18
C VAL A 289 -15.83 -0.93 3.26
N GLU A 290 -15.52 -1.18 4.54
CA GLU A 290 -16.37 -0.78 5.68
C GLU A 290 -16.60 0.74 5.70
N THR A 291 -15.54 1.52 5.50
CA THR A 291 -15.60 2.98 5.45
C THR A 291 -16.47 3.46 4.29
N SER A 292 -16.28 2.91 3.10
CA SER A 292 -17.10 3.25 1.93
C SER A 292 -18.57 2.87 2.15
N ALA A 293 -18.84 1.69 2.68
CA ALA A 293 -20.20 1.25 2.98
C ALA A 293 -20.91 2.06 4.07
N TYR A 294 -20.14 2.71 4.96
CA TYR A 294 -20.70 3.61 5.97
C TYR A 294 -21.10 4.97 5.39
N ILE A 295 -20.33 5.48 4.40
CA ILE A 295 -20.56 6.80 3.80
C ILE A 295 -21.66 6.76 2.74
N LEU A 296 -21.72 5.67 1.97
CA LEU A 296 -22.66 5.51 0.87
C LEU A 296 -24.05 5.10 1.39
N ASP A 297 -25.08 5.65 0.76
CA ASP A 297 -26.46 5.32 1.04
C ASP A 297 -26.93 4.03 0.32
N ASP A 298 -28.19 3.66 0.55
CA ASP A 298 -28.79 2.45 -0.01
C ASP A 298 -28.84 2.44 -1.54
N SER A 299 -28.70 3.57 -2.23
CA SER A 299 -28.69 3.61 -3.70
C SER A 299 -27.45 2.93 -4.31
N TYR A 300 -26.41 2.71 -3.50
CA TYR A 300 -25.19 2.01 -3.88
C TYR A 300 -25.16 0.55 -3.39
N ALA A 301 -26.23 0.05 -2.78
CA ALA A 301 -26.24 -1.27 -2.14
C ALA A 301 -25.84 -2.41 -3.09
N ASP A 302 -26.38 -2.42 -4.32
CA ASP A 302 -26.08 -3.45 -5.32
C ASP A 302 -24.61 -3.43 -5.74
N LEU A 303 -24.06 -2.24 -6.01
CA LEU A 303 -22.65 -2.07 -6.38
C LEU A 303 -21.70 -2.33 -5.20
N LEU A 304 -22.17 -2.17 -3.97
CA LEU A 304 -21.41 -2.51 -2.76
C LEU A 304 -21.49 -3.99 -2.35
N ALA A 305 -22.43 -4.76 -2.91
CA ALA A 305 -22.58 -6.17 -2.58
C ALA A 305 -21.30 -6.95 -2.90
N PHE A 306 -20.73 -6.72 -4.08
CA PHE A 306 -19.47 -7.36 -4.49
C PHE A 306 -18.30 -7.00 -3.56
N PRO A 307 -17.94 -5.71 -3.34
CA PRO A 307 -16.84 -5.38 -2.44
C PRO A 307 -17.03 -5.93 -1.02
N LYS A 308 -18.24 -5.88 -0.47
CA LYS A 308 -18.56 -6.45 0.85
C LYS A 308 -18.34 -7.95 0.91
N ALA A 309 -18.80 -8.70 -0.10
CA ALA A 309 -18.58 -10.15 -0.17
C ALA A 309 -17.08 -10.49 -0.29
N SER A 310 -16.34 -9.76 -1.14
CA SER A 310 -14.91 -10.01 -1.37
C SER A 310 -14.03 -9.85 -0.14
N VAL A 311 -14.44 -9.02 0.84
CA VAL A 311 -13.69 -8.81 2.10
C VAL A 311 -14.33 -9.50 3.31
N GLY A 312 -15.31 -10.38 3.09
CA GLY A 312 -15.96 -11.16 4.14
C GLY A 312 -16.87 -10.34 5.07
N LEU A 313 -17.51 -9.29 4.57
CA LEU A 313 -18.53 -8.52 5.31
C LEU A 313 -19.96 -9.02 5.07
N CYS A 314 -20.18 -9.82 4.04
CA CYS A 314 -21.46 -10.45 3.71
C CYS A 314 -21.20 -11.87 3.16
N ASP A 315 -22.13 -12.80 3.38
CA ASP A 315 -22.02 -14.16 2.86
C ASP A 315 -22.09 -14.19 1.32
N ILE A 316 -21.20 -14.96 0.69
CA ILE A 316 -21.08 -15.11 -0.77
C ILE A 316 -22.36 -15.68 -1.40
N ASP A 317 -23.12 -16.48 -0.67
CA ASP A 317 -24.37 -17.11 -1.15
C ASP A 317 -25.48 -16.07 -1.44
N ASN A 318 -25.45 -14.91 -0.79
CA ASN A 318 -26.36 -13.79 -1.10
C ASN A 318 -25.97 -13.05 -2.39
N TRP A 319 -24.70 -13.12 -2.81
CA TRP A 319 -24.23 -12.47 -4.04
C TRP A 319 -24.58 -13.28 -5.30
N CYS A 320 -24.43 -14.61 -5.25
CA CYS A 320 -24.84 -15.50 -6.35
C CYS A 320 -26.36 -15.46 -6.58
N SER A 321 -27.15 -15.39 -5.51
CA SER A 321 -28.61 -15.28 -5.60
C SER A 321 -29.07 -13.93 -6.17
N LEU A 322 -28.39 -12.83 -5.85
CA LEU A 322 -28.64 -11.51 -6.47
C LEU A 322 -28.34 -11.52 -7.99
N GLY A 323 -27.25 -12.18 -8.40
CA GLY A 323 -26.87 -12.35 -9.81
C GLY A 323 -27.87 -13.18 -10.63
N GLU A 324 -28.50 -14.19 -10.03
CA GLU A 324 -29.55 -14.98 -10.68
C GLU A 324 -30.87 -14.21 -10.81
N THR A 325 -31.25 -13.38 -9.83
CA THR A 325 -32.45 -12.53 -9.94
C THR A 325 -32.35 -11.50 -11.05
N LEU A 326 -31.16 -10.95 -11.33
CA LEU A 326 -30.95 -9.97 -12.41
C LEU A 326 -30.94 -10.61 -13.81
N GLN A 327 -30.70 -11.92 -13.92
CA GLN A 327 -30.82 -12.65 -15.19
C GLN A 327 -32.26 -13.07 -15.53
N CYS A 328 -33.21 -13.00 -14.59
CA CYS A 328 -34.61 -13.36 -14.82
C CYS A 328 -35.54 -12.19 -15.12
N SER A 329 -35.03 -10.96 -15.26
CA SER A 329 -35.83 -9.77 -15.58
C SER A 329 -35.34 -9.01 -16.81
N PHE A 330 -35.16 -9.72 -17.93
CA PHE A 330 -35.24 -9.17 -19.30
C PHE A 330 -35.93 -10.15 -20.24
#